data_AF-S4RGX4-F1
#
_entry.id   AF-S4RGX4-F1
#
_cell.length_a   1.000
_cell.length_b   1.000
_cell.length_c   1.000
_cell.angle_alpha   90.00
_cell.angle_beta   90.00
_cell.angle_gamma   90.00
#
_symmetry.space_group_name_H-M   'P 1'
#
loop_
_entity.id
_entity.type
_entity.pdbx_description
1 polymer ?
#
loop_
_entity_poly.entity_id
_entity_poly.type
_entity_poly.pdbx_seq_one_letter_code
_entity_poly.pdbx_strand_id
1 'polypeptide(L)'
;MCGGWCAGLKLQGATYSDNKLSLSHTISTELPLTALHWAKLTDVEKLTTTVTLPVYLNFTRADLIFTVDLEISGHEDARRFYERGVALLCAE
;
A
#
# COMPACT_ATOMS: atom_id res chain seq x y z
N MET A 1 0.48 -14.00 18.23
CA MET A 1 0.52 -13.35 16.90
C MET A 1 -0.61 -12.34 16.88
N CYS A 2 -0.31 -11.04 16.83
CA CYS A 2 -1.34 -9.99 16.85
C CYS A 2 -1.48 -9.44 15.43
N GLY A 3 -2.28 -10.11 14.59
CA GLY A 3 -2.62 -9.63 13.25
C GLY A 3 -4.10 -9.26 13.22
N GLY A 4 -4.41 -8.04 12.78
CA GLY A 4 -5.79 -7.60 12.57
C GLY A 4 -6.15 -7.73 11.10
N TRP A 5 -7.40 -8.08 10.80
CA TRP A 5 -7.91 -8.04 9.43
C TRP A 5 -8.38 -6.62 9.14
N CYS A 6 -7.80 -5.96 8.13
CA CYS A 6 -8.26 -4.65 7.68
C CYS A 6 -9.03 -4.82 6.37
N ALA A 7 -10.36 -4.78 6.45
CA ALA A 7 -11.22 -4.74 5.27
C ALA A 7 -11.46 -3.29 4.85
N GLY A 8 -11.60 -3.04 3.54
CA GLY A 8 -12.03 -1.73 3.02
C GLY A 8 -10.93 -0.73 2.71
N LEU A 9 -9.65 -1.15 2.68
CA LEU A 9 -8.56 -0.28 2.27
C LEU A 9 -8.74 0.20 0.82
N LYS A 10 -8.58 1.50 0.58
CA LYS A 10 -8.58 2.11 -0.74
C LYS A 10 -7.17 2.54 -1.12
N LEU A 11 -6.72 2.13 -2.30
CA LEU A 11 -5.46 2.56 -2.90
C LEU A 11 -5.70 3.77 -3.78
N GLN A 12 -4.96 4.86 -3.56
CA GLN A 12 -5.04 6.07 -4.40
C GLN A 12 -3.85 6.19 -5.34
N GLY A 13 -4.11 6.55 -6.60
CA GLY A 13 -3.07 6.81 -7.60
C GLY A 13 -2.36 5.56 -8.15
N ALA A 14 -2.84 4.37 -7.79
CA ALA A 14 -2.34 3.10 -8.29
C ALA A 14 -3.40 2.00 -8.21
N THR A 15 -3.08 0.87 -8.83
CA THR A 15 -3.86 -0.37 -8.81
C THR A 15 -3.02 -1.50 -8.23
N TYR A 16 -3.70 -2.45 -7.58
CA TYR A 16 -3.08 -3.63 -7.03
C TYR A 16 -3.61 -4.87 -7.77
N SER A 17 -2.72 -5.56 -8.46
CA SER A 17 -3.03 -6.71 -9.32
C SER A 17 -1.89 -7.72 -9.26
N ASP A 18 -2.19 -9.02 -9.19
CA ASP A 18 -1.18 -10.09 -9.05
C ASP A 18 -0.22 -9.89 -7.87
N ASN A 19 -0.77 -9.44 -6.73
CA ASN A 19 -0.01 -9.06 -5.54
C ASN A 19 1.03 -7.95 -5.74
N LYS A 20 0.96 -7.22 -6.85
CA LYS A 20 1.91 -6.17 -7.22
C LYS A 20 1.20 -4.85 -7.47
N LEU A 21 1.91 -3.78 -7.13
CA LEU A 21 1.52 -2.42 -7.39
C LEU A 21 1.90 -1.99 -8.80
N SER A 22 0.92 -1.41 -9.50
CA SER A 22 1.11 -0.82 -10.82
C SER A 22 0.43 0.55 -10.84
N LEU A 23 1.10 1.54 -11.41
CA LEU A 23 0.56 2.88 -11.59
C LEU A 23 -0.65 2.82 -12.51
N SER A 24 -1.66 3.57 -12.13
CA SER A 24 -2.89 3.69 -12.90
C SER A 24 -3.36 5.13 -12.90
N HIS A 25 -4.15 5.47 -13.92
CA HIS A 25 -4.86 6.75 -13.99
C HIS A 25 -6.15 6.75 -13.16
N THR A 26 -6.51 5.61 -12.56
CA THR A 26 -7.65 5.50 -11.64
C THR A 26 -7.37 6.28 -10.36
N ILE A 27 -8.32 7.14 -9.96
CA ILE A 27 -8.19 8.02 -8.78
C ILE A 27 -8.12 7.19 -7.49
N SER A 28 -8.99 6.19 -7.36
CA SER A 28 -9.01 5.27 -6.23
C SER A 28 -9.42 3.88 -6.69
N THR A 29 -8.69 2.87 -6.22
CA THR A 29 -8.99 1.46 -6.46
C THR A 29 -9.24 0.80 -5.11
N GLU A 30 -10.35 0.09 -4.97
CA GLU A 30 -10.58 -0.71 -3.76
C GLU A 30 -9.63 -1.91 -3.75
N LEU A 31 -8.98 -2.14 -2.61
CA LEU A 31 -8.20 -3.35 -2.41
C LEU A 31 -9.14 -4.49 -1.98
N PRO A 32 -8.94 -5.70 -2.52
CA PRO A 32 -9.59 -6.89 -1.96
C PRO A 32 -9.16 -7.08 -0.50
N LEU A 33 -9.88 -7.92 0.25
CA LEU A 33 -9.61 -8.18 1.66
C LEU A 33 -8.10 -8.34 1.93
N THR A 34 -7.50 -7.34 2.59
CA THR A 34 -6.05 -7.29 2.80
C THR A 34 -5.76 -7.57 4.28
N ALA A 35 -5.07 -8.67 4.56
CA ALA A 35 -4.64 -8.98 5.91
C ALA A 35 -3.30 -8.28 6.19
N LEU A 36 -3.25 -7.49 7.25
CA LEU A 36 -2.00 -6.88 7.72
C LEU A 36 -1.54 -7.63 8.97
N HIS A 37 -0.37 -8.24 8.90
CA HIS A 37 0.27 -8.84 10.06
C HIS A 37 1.46 -7.99 10.52
N TRP A 38 1.63 -7.88 11.83
CA TRP A 38 2.87 -7.35 12.39
C TRP A 38 3.88 -8.49 12.49
N ALA A 39 4.88 -8.47 11.61
CA ALA A 39 6.00 -9.39 11.65
C ALA A 39 7.26 -8.67 12.15
N LYS A 40 8.16 -9.38 12.85
CA LYS A 40 9.48 -8.83 13.17
C LYS A 40 10.28 -8.75 11.87
N LEU A 41 11.03 -7.67 11.69
CA LEU A 41 11.85 -7.41 10.50
C LEU A 41 12.83 -8.56 10.14
N THR A 42 13.20 -9.40 11.11
CA THR A 42 14.04 -10.59 10.92
C THR A 42 13.33 -11.76 10.23
N ASP A 43 12.00 -11.73 10.17
CA ASP A 43 11.12 -12.80 9.65
C ASP A 43 10.57 -12.48 8.25
N VAL A 44 10.77 -11.25 7.77
CA VAL A 44 10.24 -10.79 6.48
C VAL A 44 11.36 -10.90 5.44
N GLU A 45 11.16 -11.76 4.44
CA GLU A 45 12.06 -11.78 3.28
C GLU A 45 12.09 -10.39 2.65
N LYS A 46 13.30 -9.84 2.45
CA LYS A 46 13.47 -8.55 1.79
C LYS A 46 13.01 -8.67 0.35
N LEU A 47 11.79 -8.21 0.09
CA LEU A 47 11.28 -8.00 -1.25
C LEU A 47 12.18 -6.99 -1.97
N THR A 48 12.77 -7.39 -3.09
CA THR A 48 13.83 -6.65 -3.79
C THR A 48 13.34 -5.37 -4.46
N THR A 49 12.03 -5.24 -4.70
CA THR A 49 11.45 -4.13 -5.47
C THR A 49 10.17 -3.67 -4.79
N THR A 50 10.32 -3.06 -3.62
CA THR A 50 9.22 -2.52 -2.81
C THR A 50 9.18 -1.00 -2.82
N VAL A 51 7.98 -0.48 -2.62
CA VAL A 51 7.72 0.93 -2.33
C VAL A 51 7.08 1.03 -0.94
N THR A 52 7.57 1.96 -0.14
CA THR A 52 7.01 2.27 1.17
C THR A 52 5.90 3.30 1.00
N LEU A 53 4.66 2.91 1.29
CA LEU A 53 3.49 3.76 1.12
C LEU A 53 2.85 4.13 2.46
N PRO A 54 2.40 5.39 2.63
CA PRO A 54 1.69 5.81 3.83
C PRO A 54 0.25 5.28 3.83
N VAL A 55 -0.18 4.79 4.99
CA VAL A 55 -1.57 4.44 5.28
C VAL A 55 -2.18 5.52 6.15
N TYR A 56 -3.08 6.31 5.57
CA TYR A 56 -3.83 7.34 6.28
C TYR A 56 -5.17 6.81 6.79
N LEU A 57 -5.69 7.45 7.84
CA LEU A 57 -7.01 7.15 8.37
C LEU A 57 -8.11 7.40 7.32
N ASN A 58 -8.05 8.56 6.65
CA ASN A 58 -9.04 9.01 5.68
C ASN A 58 -8.42 9.92 4.60
N PHE A 59 -9.25 10.38 3.67
CA PHE A 59 -8.83 11.17 2.50
C PHE A 59 -8.15 12.51 2.83
N THR A 60 -8.29 13.04 4.05
CA THR A 60 -7.66 14.31 4.45
C THR A 60 -6.14 14.21 4.55
N ARG A 61 -5.60 12.98 4.67
CA ARG A 61 -4.17 12.70 4.86
C ARG A 61 -3.56 13.43 6.07
N ALA A 62 -4.38 13.81 7.05
CA ALA A 62 -3.91 14.46 8.28
C ALA A 62 -3.29 13.44 9.25
N ASP A 63 -3.93 12.27 9.38
CA ASP A 63 -3.54 11.23 10.34
C ASP A 63 -2.88 10.04 9.63
N LEU A 64 -1.55 9.99 9.70
CA LEU A 64 -0.76 8.83 9.28
C LEU A 64 -0.82 7.75 10.35
N ILE A 65 -1.34 6.55 10.02
CA ILE A 65 -1.43 5.45 10.97
C ILE A 65 -0.13 4.63 10.97
N PHE A 66 0.32 4.19 9.80
CA PHE A 66 1.56 3.43 9.60
C PHE A 66 2.01 3.49 8.14
N THR A 67 3.19 2.93 7.86
CA THR A 67 3.70 2.72 6.50
C THR A 67 3.75 1.23 6.19
N VAL A 68 3.53 0.87 4.93
CA VAL A 68 3.65 -0.51 4.44
C VAL A 68 4.59 -0.58 3.26
N ASP A 69 5.36 -1.65 3.20
CA ASP A 69 6.17 -1.98 2.03
C ASP A 69 5.36 -2.90 1.13
N LEU A 70 5.18 -2.49 -0.12
CA LEU A 70 4.45 -3.26 -1.12
C LEU A 70 5.29 -3.47 -2.37
N GLU A 71 5.22 -4.66 -2.95
CA GLU A 71 5.98 -5.01 -4.15
C GLU A 71 5.41 -4.27 -5.36
N ILE A 72 6.27 -3.67 -6.17
CA ILE A 72 5.88 -3.04 -7.44
C ILE A 72 6.08 -4.02 -8.60
N SER A 73 5.28 -3.87 -9.67
CA SER A 73 5.55 -4.59 -10.91
C SER A 73 6.91 -4.12 -11.44
N GLY A 74 7.84 -5.07 -11.67
CA GLY A 74 9.26 -4.79 -11.97
C GLY A 74 9.54 -3.99 -13.25
N HIS A 75 8.50 -3.52 -13.93
CA HIS A 75 8.59 -2.60 -15.06
C HIS A 75 8.59 -1.12 -14.65
N GLU A 76 8.22 -0.79 -13.41
CA GLU A 76 8.06 0.60 -12.97
C GLU A 76 9.11 1.04 -11.94
N ASP A 77 9.52 2.32 -11.99
CA ASP A 77 10.42 2.91 -11.02
C ASP A 77 9.64 3.35 -9.77
N ALA A 78 10.10 2.89 -8.60
CA ALA A 78 9.55 3.26 -7.29
C ALA A 78 9.39 4.78 -7.11
N ARG A 79 10.28 5.59 -7.72
CA ARG A 79 10.20 7.06 -7.70
C ARG A 79 8.88 7.61 -8.22
N ARG A 80 8.32 6.98 -9.26
CA ARG A 80 7.07 7.42 -9.88
C ARG A 80 5.87 7.26 -8.94
N PHE A 81 5.91 6.30 -8.02
CA PHE A 81 4.86 6.13 -7.00
C PHE A 81 4.89 7.29 -5.99
N TYR A 82 6.08 7.77 -5.62
CA TYR A 82 6.21 8.95 -4.76
C TYR A 82 5.77 10.24 -5.47
N GLU A 83 6.17 10.43 -6.73
CA GLU A 83 5.76 11.60 -7.53
C GLU A 83 4.24 11.65 -7.76
N ARG A 84 3.60 10.49 -7.90
CA ARG A 84 2.14 10.36 -8.02
C ARG A 84 1.40 10.53 -6.70
N GLY A 85 2.11 10.58 -5.57
CA GLY A 85 1.51 10.70 -4.24
C GLY A 85 0.61 9.52 -3.88
N VAL A 86 1.03 8.31 -4.27
CA VAL A 86 0.31 7.06 -3.99
C VAL A 86 0.20 6.85 -2.48
N ALA A 87 -1.00 6.49 -2.02
CA ALA A 87 -1.29 6.30 -0.61
C ALA A 87 -2.44 5.31 -0.40
N LEU A 88 -2.50 4.73 0.79
CA LEU A 88 -3.58 3.86 1.24
C LEU A 88 -4.47 4.60 2.22
N LEU A 89 -5.78 4.39 2.13
CA LEU A 89 -6.77 4.96 3.02
C LEU A 89 -7.57 3.84 3.70
N CYS A 90 -7.70 3.88 5.03
CA CYS A 90 -8.45 2.87 5.78
C CYS A 90 -9.96 2.95 5.57
N ALA A 91 -10.54 4.16 5.59
CA ALA A 91 -11.97 4.36 5.43
C ALA A 91 -12.27 5.81 5.01
N GLU A 92 -13.48 6.02 4.51
CA GLU A 92 -14.15 7.32 4.48
C GLU A 92 -15.17 7.37 5.62
#